data_AF-A0A1Z5LFJ5-F1
#
_entry.id   AF-A0A1Z5LFJ5-F1
#
_cell.length_a   1.000
_cell.length_b   1.000
_cell.length_c   1.000
_cell.angle_alpha   90.00
_cell.angle_beta   90.00
_cell.angle_gamma   90.00
#
_symmetry.space_group_name_H-M   'P 1'
#
loop_
_entity.id
_entity.type
_entity.pdbx_description
1 polymer ?
#
loop_
_entity_poly.entity_id
_entity_poly.type
_entity_poly.pdbx_seq_one_letter_code
_entity_poly.pdbx_strand_id
1 'polypeptide(L)'
;MKEEQTCRVTLEHFQLISLKDYRFSFNFKEACKKDVLTYCKHVKTKAEVVSCLSQLVLEDVTSDKEPSQSRVSENCRRQLRVELFQREENIRLDPDLDTACHKDQQNFCSNVSPGEGRVLECLKNHRGQLSRGCHVAIFRREKLEMQDNAMDYTLITACKSALHKFCADRPRSQALTCLAEYRLEPSLDDRCRSVVQRRLVEQNSDYRLNPRLQKSCRLDIAKFCSNIVLDKDSKDTELEGKVIQCLKVQFVRRQLTKSCEPVVMGIIREVARDYQLDPVLARACSSEIQNPCKDEHDMEECLKARFQNRDIKNPECKKEVARLIHEGKADVQADPILHKACLTDIKHYCHGLSAGHGNILSCLLTGLESDTVVLTDECRTLLSKRVEMFEYAAQVAPVESIRDVVQQIANSPSRNYFLVVAMGALGVIFLGGLFCGRVTKRVPISMKNR
;
A
#
# COMPACT_ATOMS: atom_id res chain seq x y z
N MET A 1 5.20 34.83 16.75
CA MET A 1 6.14 34.04 15.92
C MET A 1 7.58 34.03 16.47
N LYS A 2 8.31 35.17 16.58
CA LYS A 2 9.68 35.16 17.13
C LYS A 2 9.79 34.65 18.58
N GLU A 3 8.89 35.06 19.47
CA GLU A 3 8.91 34.62 20.89
C GLU A 3 8.59 33.12 21.06
N GLU A 4 7.71 32.57 20.22
CA GLU A 4 7.38 31.14 20.21
C GLU A 4 8.55 30.30 19.71
N GLN A 5 9.28 30.79 18.70
CA GLN A 5 10.51 30.18 18.20
C GLN A 5 11.61 30.17 19.27
N THR A 6 11.81 31.29 19.98
CA THR A 6 12.83 31.40 21.04
C THR A 6 12.50 30.51 22.24
N CYS A 7 11.22 30.43 22.63
CA CYS A 7 10.76 29.51 23.67
C CYS A 7 11.00 28.05 23.26
N ARG A 8 10.66 27.67 22.01
CA ARG A 8 10.90 26.33 21.47
C ARG A 8 12.38 25.96 21.43
N VAL A 9 13.24 26.83 20.89
CA VAL A 9 14.69 26.57 20.85
C VAL A 9 15.27 26.42 22.26
N THR A 10 14.76 27.20 23.22
CA THR A 10 15.18 27.09 24.63
C THR A 10 14.68 25.79 25.27
N LEU A 11 13.46 25.35 24.96
CA LEU A 11 12.90 24.06 25.39
C LEU A 11 13.66 22.88 24.76
N GLU A 12 13.95 22.93 23.46
CA GLU A 12 14.78 21.93 22.77
C GLU A 12 16.19 21.90 23.36
N HIS A 13 16.79 23.05 23.64
CA HIS A 13 18.09 23.13 24.29
C HIS A 13 18.05 22.53 25.70
N PHE A 14 17.01 22.84 26.49
CA PHE A 14 16.80 22.25 27.81
C PHE A 14 16.55 20.73 27.73
N GLN A 15 15.77 20.26 26.76
CA GLN A 15 15.55 18.83 26.49
C GLN A 15 16.86 18.14 26.10
N LEU A 16 17.68 18.74 25.24
CA LEU A 16 18.99 18.21 24.83
C LEU A 16 20.00 18.21 25.99
N ILE A 17 19.95 19.20 26.88
CA ILE A 17 20.73 19.21 28.12
C ILE A 17 20.19 18.13 29.07
N SER A 18 18.87 18.02 29.21
CA SER A 18 18.20 17.00 30.02
C SER A 18 18.35 15.59 29.44
N LEU A 19 18.73 15.40 28.17
CA LEU A 19 19.15 14.09 27.64
C LEU A 19 20.44 13.60 28.29
N LYS A 20 21.29 14.52 28.79
CA LYS A 20 22.42 14.15 29.65
C LYS A 20 21.95 13.72 31.04
N ASP A 21 20.70 14.02 31.41
CA ASP A 21 20.05 13.49 32.61
C ASP A 21 19.42 12.13 32.26
N TYR A 22 20.08 11.05 32.67
CA TYR A 22 19.71 9.66 32.37
C TYR A 22 18.40 9.20 33.06
N ARG A 23 17.59 10.13 33.59
CA ARG A 23 16.49 9.85 34.50
C ARG A 23 15.15 10.15 33.83
N PHE A 24 14.30 9.13 33.75
CA PHE A 24 12.89 9.30 33.44
C PHE A 24 12.19 10.27 34.40
N SER A 25 11.12 10.92 33.90
CA SER A 25 10.19 11.68 34.74
C SER A 25 9.64 10.79 35.87
N PHE A 26 9.28 11.40 36.99
CA PHE A 26 8.67 10.68 38.12
C PHE A 26 7.42 9.91 37.68
N ASN A 27 6.56 10.53 36.88
CA ASN A 27 5.34 9.93 36.36
C ASN A 27 5.61 8.68 35.50
N PHE A 28 6.63 8.72 34.64
CA PHE A 28 7.02 7.55 33.85
C PHE A 28 7.52 6.42 34.75
N LYS A 29 8.40 6.74 35.72
CA LYS A 29 8.94 5.74 36.65
C LYS A 29 7.82 5.05 37.42
N GLU A 30 6.92 5.81 38.03
CA GLU A 30 5.79 5.26 38.79
C GLU A 30 4.89 4.39 37.92
N ALA A 31 4.53 4.86 36.73
CA ALA A 31 3.63 4.13 35.84
C ALA A 31 4.25 2.85 35.26
N CYS A 32 5.54 2.88 34.89
CA CYS A 32 6.19 1.80 34.14
C CYS A 32 7.08 0.87 34.96
N LYS A 33 7.37 1.16 36.24
CA LYS A 33 8.32 0.40 37.07
C LYS A 33 8.02 -1.10 37.08
N LYS A 34 6.77 -1.49 37.32
CA LYS A 34 6.37 -2.91 37.38
C LYS A 34 6.59 -3.60 36.04
N ASP A 35 6.17 -2.97 34.95
CA ASP A 35 6.24 -3.53 33.60
C ASP A 35 7.70 -3.70 33.15
N VAL A 36 8.55 -2.70 33.41
CA VAL A 36 9.99 -2.74 33.11
C VAL A 36 10.69 -3.86 33.88
N LEU A 37 10.46 -3.97 35.20
CA LEU A 37 11.06 -5.02 36.02
C LEU A 37 10.61 -6.42 35.61
N THR A 38 9.39 -6.53 35.05
CA THR A 38 8.81 -7.82 34.65
C THR A 38 9.33 -8.26 33.28
N TYR A 39 9.36 -7.37 32.29
CA TYR A 39 9.57 -7.74 30.88
C TYR A 39 10.88 -7.25 30.27
N CYS A 40 11.56 -6.26 30.85
CA CYS A 40 12.77 -5.64 30.29
C CYS A 40 13.99 -5.86 31.20
N LYS A 41 14.33 -7.11 31.53
CA LYS A 41 15.27 -7.46 32.63
C LYS A 41 16.76 -7.14 32.41
N HIS A 42 17.16 -6.56 31.27
CA HIS A 42 18.57 -6.29 30.94
C HIS A 42 18.82 -4.90 30.33
N VAL A 43 17.86 -3.99 30.45
CA VAL A 43 17.99 -2.62 29.95
C VAL A 43 18.72 -1.74 30.97
N LYS A 44 19.68 -0.95 30.49
CA LYS A 44 20.54 -0.06 31.29
C LYS A 44 20.25 1.40 31.00
N THR A 45 19.82 1.72 29.79
CA THR A 45 19.62 3.11 29.35
C THR A 45 18.13 3.47 29.24
N LYS A 46 17.85 4.78 29.29
CA LYS A 46 16.51 5.33 29.02
C LYS A 46 16.01 4.89 27.64
N ALA A 47 16.86 4.96 26.62
CA ALA A 47 16.54 4.59 25.25
C ALA A 47 16.16 3.10 25.12
N GLU A 48 16.93 2.21 25.76
CA GLU A 48 16.67 0.77 25.79
C GLU A 48 15.36 0.41 26.50
N VAL A 49 15.04 1.08 27.62
CA VAL A 49 13.76 0.89 28.31
C VAL A 49 12.59 1.25 27.40
N VAL A 50 12.63 2.44 26.77
CA VAL A 50 11.56 2.88 25.86
C VAL A 50 11.45 1.96 24.64
N SER A 51 12.60 1.53 24.08
CA SER A 51 12.67 0.60 22.95
C SER A 51 12.12 -0.79 23.29
N CYS A 52 12.38 -1.29 24.50
CA CYS A 52 11.84 -2.56 24.97
C CYS A 52 10.32 -2.46 25.14
N LEU A 53 9.83 -1.46 25.88
CA LEU A 53 8.40 -1.31 26.13
C LEU A 53 7.61 -1.05 24.83
N SER A 54 8.14 -0.24 23.92
CA SER A 54 7.47 0.03 22.64
C SER A 54 7.37 -1.23 21.77
N GLN A 55 8.40 -2.07 21.79
CA GLN A 55 8.40 -3.36 21.09
C GLN A 55 7.33 -4.31 21.65
N LEU A 56 7.22 -4.42 22.97
CA LEU A 56 6.21 -5.26 23.62
C LEU A 56 4.80 -4.81 23.25
N VAL A 57 4.57 -3.49 23.24
CA VAL A 57 3.28 -2.90 22.83
C VAL A 57 2.98 -3.22 21.37
N LEU A 58 3.93 -3.01 20.46
CA LEU A 58 3.76 -3.29 19.03
C LEU A 58 3.41 -4.77 18.79
N GLU A 59 4.16 -5.69 19.39
CA GLU A 59 3.92 -7.13 19.29
C GLU A 59 2.57 -7.57 19.85
N ASP A 60 2.15 -7.00 20.99
CA ASP A 60 0.84 -7.31 21.58
C ASP A 60 -0.30 -6.87 20.65
N VAL A 61 -0.14 -5.72 19.98
CA VAL A 61 -1.16 -5.22 19.05
C VAL A 61 -1.17 -6.02 17.75
N THR A 62 0.00 -6.34 17.17
CA THR A 62 0.10 -7.14 15.94
C THR A 62 -0.36 -8.58 16.14
N SER A 63 -0.30 -9.11 17.36
CA SER A 63 -0.73 -10.48 17.67
C SER A 63 -2.23 -10.61 18.01
N ASP A 64 -3.01 -9.54 17.83
CA ASP A 64 -4.44 -9.48 18.21
C ASP A 64 -4.70 -9.94 19.66
N LYS A 65 -3.77 -9.65 20.59
CA LYS A 65 -4.04 -9.94 22.01
C LYS A 65 -5.13 -9.00 22.51
N GLU A 66 -6.06 -9.56 23.28
CA GLU A 66 -7.05 -8.78 24.01
C GLU A 66 -6.36 -7.74 24.92
N PRO A 67 -6.96 -6.54 25.12
CA PRO A 67 -6.38 -5.52 25.99
C PRO A 67 -6.08 -6.02 27.42
N SER A 68 -6.86 -6.98 27.91
CA SER A 68 -6.68 -7.64 29.22
C SER A 68 -5.42 -8.52 29.31
N GLN A 69 -4.85 -8.93 28.17
CA GLN A 69 -3.66 -9.77 28.07
C GLN A 69 -2.41 -8.97 27.65
N SER A 70 -2.53 -7.65 27.56
CA SER A 70 -1.41 -6.77 27.27
C SER A 70 -0.32 -6.90 28.33
N ARG A 71 0.94 -7.07 27.88
CA ARG A 71 2.11 -7.11 28.77
C ARG A 71 2.34 -5.76 29.45
N VAL A 72 2.18 -4.66 28.72
CA VAL A 72 2.40 -3.30 29.24
C VAL A 72 1.08 -2.71 29.72
N SER A 73 1.04 -2.23 30.97
CA SER A 73 -0.16 -1.65 31.59
C SER A 73 -0.63 -0.39 30.86
N GLU A 74 -1.92 -0.06 30.97
CA GLU A 74 -2.48 1.12 30.30
C GLU A 74 -1.82 2.43 30.79
N ASN A 75 -1.56 2.55 32.09
CA ASN A 75 -0.88 3.71 32.67
C ASN A 75 0.53 3.86 32.13
N CYS A 76 1.29 2.75 32.04
CA CYS A 76 2.62 2.79 31.42
C CYS A 76 2.53 3.13 29.93
N ARG A 77 1.58 2.54 29.18
CA ARG A 77 1.35 2.86 27.76
C ARG A 77 1.09 4.36 27.55
N ARG A 78 0.32 5.01 28.43
CA ARG A 78 0.08 6.47 28.36
C ARG A 78 1.37 7.28 28.54
N GLN A 79 2.19 6.95 29.54
CA GLN A 79 3.48 7.65 29.74
C GLN A 79 4.50 7.33 28.63
N LEU A 80 4.50 6.10 28.13
CA LEU A 80 5.34 5.66 27.02
C LEU A 80 5.05 6.43 25.73
N ARG A 81 3.77 6.72 25.44
CA ARG A 81 3.40 7.59 24.31
C ARG A 81 4.00 8.98 24.42
N VAL A 82 4.01 9.57 25.61
CA VAL A 82 4.60 10.90 25.84
C VAL A 82 6.10 10.88 25.52
N GLU A 83 6.82 9.89 26.05
CA GLU A 83 8.26 9.74 25.79
C GLU A 83 8.55 9.50 24.30
N LEU A 84 7.72 8.70 23.62
CA LEU A 84 7.91 8.42 22.19
C LEU A 84 7.56 9.62 21.31
N PHE A 85 6.50 10.35 21.61
CA PHE A 85 6.15 11.61 20.93
C PHE A 85 7.28 12.64 21.03
N GLN A 86 7.91 12.77 22.20
CA GLN A 86 9.08 13.63 22.37
C GLN A 86 10.25 13.15 21.51
N ARG A 87 10.52 11.84 21.43
CA ARG A 87 11.60 11.31 20.59
C ARG A 87 11.40 11.56 19.09
N GLU A 88 10.16 11.70 18.62
CA GLU A 88 9.86 12.07 17.22
C GLU A 88 10.10 13.56 16.93
N GLU A 89 10.26 14.42 17.94
CA GLU A 89 10.56 15.84 17.74
C GLU A 89 11.98 16.06 17.24
N ASN A 90 12.94 15.25 17.71
CA ASN A 90 14.34 15.40 17.35
C ASN A 90 15.07 14.07 17.44
N ILE A 91 15.73 13.68 16.35
CA ILE A 91 16.48 12.42 16.27
C ILE A 91 17.51 12.27 17.39
N ARG A 92 18.09 13.37 17.88
CA ARG A 92 19.06 13.37 19.00
C ARG A 92 18.48 12.91 20.33
N LEU A 93 17.15 12.94 20.49
CA LEU A 93 16.44 12.40 21.66
C LEU A 93 16.40 10.86 21.64
N ASP A 94 16.85 10.24 20.53
CA ASP A 94 17.09 8.82 20.40
C ASP A 94 18.54 8.53 19.98
N PRO A 95 19.46 8.29 20.94
CA PRO A 95 20.86 8.01 20.64
C PRO A 95 21.08 6.79 19.74
N ASP A 96 20.24 5.76 19.83
CA ASP A 96 20.37 4.55 19.04
C ASP A 96 20.05 4.83 17.57
N LEU A 97 18.97 5.58 17.32
CA LEU A 97 18.56 6.01 15.98
C LEU A 97 19.52 7.05 15.40
N ASP A 98 19.93 8.04 16.19
CA ASP A 98 20.88 9.07 15.77
C ASP A 98 22.20 8.44 15.31
N THR A 99 22.72 7.48 16.09
CA THR A 99 23.92 6.73 15.75
C THR A 99 23.74 5.90 14.48
N ALA A 100 22.62 5.17 14.36
CA ALA A 100 22.33 4.34 13.19
C ALA A 100 22.21 5.16 11.89
N CYS A 101 21.70 6.39 11.99
CA CYS A 101 21.44 7.27 10.86
C CYS A 101 22.49 8.37 10.64
N HIS A 102 23.52 8.47 11.47
CA HIS A 102 24.45 9.60 11.47
C HIS A 102 25.08 9.89 10.09
N LYS A 103 25.52 8.85 9.37
CA LYS A 103 26.09 9.00 8.02
C LYS A 103 25.04 9.45 6.99
N ASP A 104 23.84 8.90 7.07
CA ASP A 104 22.75 9.23 6.15
C ASP A 104 22.23 10.66 6.39
N GLN A 105 22.22 11.12 7.64
CA GLN A 105 21.94 12.52 7.98
C GLN A 105 22.90 13.47 7.27
N GLN A 106 24.21 13.17 7.25
CA GLN A 106 25.21 14.00 6.57
C GLN A 106 25.05 13.98 5.05
N ASN A 107 24.75 12.81 4.48
CA ASN A 107 24.64 12.64 3.04
C ASN A 107 23.38 13.29 2.46
N PHE A 108 22.23 13.14 3.13
CA PHE A 108 20.92 13.49 2.56
C PHE A 108 20.24 14.67 3.26
N CYS A 109 20.58 14.94 4.53
CA CYS A 109 19.83 15.87 5.39
C CYS A 109 20.72 16.96 6.04
N SER A 110 21.93 17.20 5.54
CA SER A 110 22.89 18.15 6.11
C SER A 110 22.38 19.60 6.15
N ASN A 111 21.51 19.98 5.21
CA ASN A 111 20.89 21.31 5.13
C ASN A 111 19.59 21.44 5.93
N VAL A 112 19.15 20.39 6.62
CA VAL A 112 17.92 20.38 7.40
C VAL A 112 18.24 20.78 8.84
N SER A 113 17.63 21.85 9.34
CA SER A 113 17.86 22.21 10.74
C SER A 113 17.18 21.20 11.68
N PRO A 114 17.84 20.80 12.80
CA PRO A 114 17.26 19.89 13.77
C PRO A 114 15.95 20.40 14.40
N GLY A 115 15.20 19.49 15.02
CA GLY A 115 13.94 19.82 15.70
C GLY A 115 12.71 19.73 14.81
N GLU A 116 11.54 19.80 15.44
CA GLU A 116 10.20 19.68 14.84
C GLU A 116 9.98 18.45 13.93
N GLY A 117 10.72 17.36 14.17
CA GLY A 117 10.69 16.12 13.37
C GLY A 117 11.33 16.25 11.98
N ARG A 118 11.90 17.41 11.62
CA ARG A 118 12.32 17.71 10.24
C ARG A 118 13.40 16.76 9.71
N VAL A 119 14.37 16.39 10.55
CA VAL A 119 15.44 15.45 10.15
C VAL A 119 14.85 14.05 9.91
N LEU A 120 13.91 13.60 10.74
CA LEU A 120 13.24 12.31 10.57
C LEU A 120 12.41 12.29 9.28
N GLU A 121 11.65 13.36 9.01
CA GLU A 121 10.91 13.51 7.75
C GLU A 121 11.83 13.52 6.53
N CYS A 122 13.01 14.15 6.62
CA CYS A 122 14.01 14.11 5.56
C CYS A 122 14.53 12.68 5.32
N LEU A 123 14.84 11.93 6.38
CA LEU A 123 15.29 10.54 6.27
C LEU A 123 14.20 9.64 5.67
N LYS A 124 12.93 9.78 6.10
CA LYS A 124 11.78 9.05 5.52
C LYS A 124 11.62 9.34 4.02
N ASN A 125 11.80 10.60 3.60
CA ASN A 125 11.75 10.97 2.18
C ASN A 125 12.91 10.36 1.36
N HIS A 126 14.04 10.04 1.98
CA HIS A 126 15.19 9.39 1.35
C HIS A 126 15.30 7.90 1.67
N ARG A 127 14.23 7.26 2.16
CA ARG A 127 14.26 5.89 2.69
C ARG A 127 14.97 4.89 1.77
N GLY A 128 14.69 4.92 0.47
CA GLY A 128 15.29 4.02 -0.52
C GLY A 128 16.80 4.20 -0.75
N GLN A 129 17.40 5.24 -0.18
CA GLN A 129 18.84 5.57 -0.29
C GLN A 129 19.59 5.43 1.03
N LEU A 130 18.89 5.12 2.13
CA LEU A 130 19.49 5.01 3.45
C LEU A 130 20.36 3.77 3.56
N SER A 131 21.39 3.84 4.42
CA SER A 131 22.11 2.65 4.85
C SER A 131 21.17 1.64 5.51
N ARG A 132 21.49 0.35 5.42
CA ARG A 132 20.66 -0.73 6.00
C ARG A 132 20.29 -0.45 7.47
N GLY A 133 21.27 -0.05 8.29
CA GLY A 133 21.04 0.23 9.71
C GLY A 133 20.03 1.37 9.95
N CYS A 134 20.19 2.49 9.25
CA CYS A 134 19.26 3.61 9.35
C CYS A 134 17.87 3.25 8.81
N HIS A 135 17.81 2.55 7.67
CA HIS A 135 16.55 2.09 7.09
C HIS A 135 15.74 1.25 8.08
N VAL A 136 16.35 0.25 8.73
CA VAL A 136 15.67 -0.58 9.74
C VAL A 136 15.13 0.27 10.89
N ALA A 137 15.94 1.23 11.36
CA ALA A 137 15.61 2.07 12.49
C ALA A 137 14.45 3.04 12.17
N ILE A 138 14.44 3.65 10.98
CA ILE A 138 13.35 4.49 10.48
C ILE A 138 12.08 3.64 10.25
N PHE A 139 12.20 2.48 9.63
CA PHE A 139 11.05 1.61 9.38
C PHE A 139 10.39 1.13 10.69
N ARG A 140 11.17 0.94 11.76
CA ARG A 140 10.63 0.65 13.09
C ARG A 140 9.86 1.83 13.67
N ARG A 141 10.30 3.07 13.42
CA ARG A 141 9.61 4.31 13.82
C ARG A 141 8.27 4.42 13.09
N GLU A 142 8.27 4.26 11.77
CA GLU A 142 7.06 4.30 10.95
C GLU A 142 6.02 3.24 11.40
N LYS A 143 6.45 2.03 11.75
CA LYS A 143 5.54 1.01 12.32
C LYS A 143 4.85 1.48 13.60
N LEU A 144 5.60 2.12 14.51
CA LEU A 144 5.03 2.63 15.76
C LEU A 144 4.04 3.77 15.48
N GLU A 145 4.39 4.70 14.60
CA GLU A 145 3.53 5.82 14.18
C GLU A 145 2.24 5.36 13.50
N MET A 146 2.33 4.36 12.62
CA MET A 146 1.17 3.79 11.94
C MET A 146 0.26 3.05 12.91
N GLN A 147 0.83 2.41 13.93
CA GLN A 147 0.08 1.70 14.95
C GLN A 147 -0.66 2.64 15.92
N ASP A 148 -0.08 3.79 16.24
CA ASP A 148 -0.66 4.81 17.11
C ASP A 148 -0.25 6.21 16.64
N ASN A 149 -1.14 6.86 15.88
CA ASN A 149 -0.86 8.16 15.26
C ASN A 149 -0.72 9.30 16.27
N ALA A 150 -1.02 9.09 17.55
CA ALA A 150 -0.80 10.09 18.60
C ALA A 150 0.70 10.37 18.81
N MET A 151 1.56 9.47 18.33
CA MET A 151 3.00 9.52 18.51
C MET A 151 3.71 10.19 17.32
N ASP A 152 3.02 10.32 16.17
CA ASP A 152 3.53 11.02 14.99
C ASP A 152 3.56 12.54 15.23
N TYR A 153 4.73 13.04 15.64
CA TYR A 153 4.92 14.44 15.98
C TYR A 153 4.52 15.36 14.82
N THR A 154 4.95 15.06 13.60
CA THR A 154 4.69 15.90 12.44
C THR A 154 3.20 15.94 12.09
N LEU A 155 2.50 14.81 12.13
CA LEU A 155 1.06 14.76 11.88
C LEU A 155 0.28 15.54 12.94
N ILE A 156 0.53 15.29 14.23
CA ILE A 156 -0.22 15.92 15.32
C ILE A 156 0.01 17.44 15.35
N THR A 157 1.25 17.89 15.11
CA THR A 157 1.57 19.32 15.15
C THR A 157 1.10 20.05 13.89
N ALA A 158 1.33 19.51 12.69
CA ALA A 158 0.89 20.12 11.44
C ALA A 158 -0.64 20.18 11.34
N CYS A 159 -1.34 19.15 11.85
CA CYS A 159 -2.79 19.04 11.75
C CYS A 159 -3.55 19.51 13.01
N LYS A 160 -2.90 20.18 13.96
CA LYS A 160 -3.50 20.55 15.27
C LYS A 160 -4.88 21.21 15.15
N SER A 161 -5.03 22.18 14.25
CA SER A 161 -6.29 22.89 14.02
C SER A 161 -7.37 21.98 13.42
N ALA A 162 -7.03 21.24 12.36
CA ALA A 162 -7.93 20.28 11.71
C ALA A 162 -8.38 19.17 12.67
N LEU A 163 -7.46 18.69 13.51
CA LEU A 163 -7.71 17.69 14.53
C LEU A 163 -8.68 18.17 15.62
N HIS A 164 -8.70 19.47 15.93
CA HIS A 164 -9.68 20.05 16.84
C HIS A 164 -11.03 20.28 16.13
N LYS A 165 -11.01 20.72 14.87
CA LYS A 165 -12.21 21.07 14.12
C LYS A 165 -13.01 19.85 13.65
N PHE A 166 -12.34 18.83 13.11
CA PHE A 166 -12.98 17.70 12.44
C PHE A 166 -12.92 16.39 13.24
N CYS A 167 -11.94 16.26 14.14
CA CYS A 167 -11.62 15.00 14.82
C CYS A 167 -11.66 15.11 16.35
N ALA A 168 -12.49 16.01 16.91
CA ALA A 168 -12.56 16.23 18.35
C ALA A 168 -13.00 14.98 19.12
N ASP A 169 -13.96 14.23 18.57
CA ASP A 169 -14.57 13.06 19.22
C ASP A 169 -13.77 11.76 19.02
N ARG A 170 -12.63 11.82 18.32
CA ARG A 170 -11.80 10.65 18.01
C ARG A 170 -10.48 10.69 18.78
N PRO A 171 -9.99 9.54 19.26
CA PRO A 171 -8.70 9.48 19.92
C PRO A 171 -7.58 9.87 18.94
N ARG A 172 -6.56 10.57 19.44
CA ARG A 172 -5.40 10.98 18.63
C ARG A 172 -4.65 9.80 17.99
N SER A 173 -4.78 8.61 18.56
CA SER A 173 -4.22 7.37 17.99
C SER A 173 -4.80 7.02 16.61
N GLN A 174 -5.96 7.57 16.26
CA GLN A 174 -6.64 7.39 14.96
C GLN A 174 -6.64 8.68 14.12
N ALA A 175 -5.75 9.63 14.43
CA ALA A 175 -5.66 10.93 13.76
C ALA A 175 -5.60 10.80 12.23
N LEU A 176 -4.76 9.91 11.70
CA LEU A 176 -4.60 9.73 10.25
C LEU A 176 -5.90 9.24 9.60
N THR A 177 -6.54 8.23 10.21
CA THR A 177 -7.81 7.69 9.72
C THR A 177 -8.88 8.78 9.63
N CYS A 178 -9.01 9.61 10.66
CA CYS A 178 -9.98 10.69 10.65
C CYS A 178 -9.65 11.76 9.60
N LEU A 179 -8.41 12.24 9.58
CA LEU A 179 -8.00 13.31 8.67
C LEU A 179 -8.07 12.88 7.18
N ALA A 180 -7.90 11.59 6.90
CA ALA A 180 -8.07 11.03 5.56
C ALA A 180 -9.50 11.23 5.01
N GLU A 181 -10.53 11.17 5.86
CA GLU A 181 -11.93 11.41 5.48
C GLU A 181 -12.15 12.85 4.98
N TYR A 182 -11.33 13.80 5.45
CA TYR A 182 -11.40 15.24 5.12
C TYR A 182 -10.25 15.71 4.21
N ARG A 183 -9.47 14.80 3.62
CA ARG A 183 -8.26 15.16 2.86
C ARG A 183 -8.50 16.06 1.64
N LEU A 184 -9.73 16.08 1.12
CA LEU A 184 -10.16 16.91 -0.02
C LEU A 184 -10.92 18.17 0.41
N GLU A 185 -11.16 18.33 1.71
CA GLU A 185 -11.88 19.48 2.25
C GLU A 185 -11.05 20.76 2.01
N PRO A 186 -11.60 21.80 1.37
CA PRO A 186 -10.87 23.04 1.09
C PRO A 186 -10.38 23.73 2.36
N SER A 187 -11.11 23.59 3.48
CA SER A 187 -10.74 24.20 4.75
C SER A 187 -9.62 23.48 5.52
N LEU A 188 -9.02 22.42 4.95
CA LEU A 188 -7.83 21.76 5.47
C LEU A 188 -6.54 22.50 5.03
N ASP A 189 -5.68 22.84 5.99
CA ASP A 189 -4.41 23.52 5.73
C ASP A 189 -3.47 22.66 4.85
N ASP A 190 -2.75 23.28 3.90
CA ASP A 190 -1.90 22.58 2.93
C ASP A 190 -0.72 21.83 3.58
N ARG A 191 -0.17 22.35 4.69
CA ARG A 191 0.86 21.63 5.45
C ARG A 191 0.27 20.38 6.08
N CYS A 192 -0.94 20.46 6.65
CA CYS A 192 -1.61 19.27 7.16
C CYS A 192 -1.95 18.29 6.02
N ARG A 193 -2.51 18.79 4.92
CA ARG A 193 -2.91 18.00 3.75
C ARG A 193 -1.74 17.20 3.19
N SER A 194 -0.58 17.84 3.01
CA SER A 194 0.64 17.17 2.52
C SER A 194 1.17 16.11 3.49
N VAL A 195 1.07 16.32 4.80
CA VAL A 195 1.45 15.31 5.79
C VAL A 195 0.49 14.12 5.75
N VAL A 196 -0.83 14.36 5.74
CA VAL A 196 -1.85 13.30 5.62
C VAL A 196 -1.61 12.49 4.34
N GLN A 197 -1.42 13.16 3.20
CA GLN A 197 -1.16 12.52 1.92
C GLN A 197 0.04 11.58 2.01
N ARG A 198 1.17 12.08 2.52
CA ARG A 198 2.40 11.29 2.63
C ARG A 198 2.24 10.10 3.57
N ARG A 199 1.55 10.24 4.71
CA ARG A 199 1.24 9.11 5.60
C ARG A 199 0.35 8.06 4.95
N LEU A 200 -0.61 8.45 4.11
CA LEU A 200 -1.41 7.51 3.34
C LEU A 200 -0.57 6.75 2.30
N VAL A 201 0.38 7.43 1.64
CA VAL A 201 1.34 6.78 0.73
C VAL A 201 2.26 5.81 1.48
N GLU A 202 2.80 6.22 2.64
CA GLU A 202 3.60 5.35 3.51
C GLU A 202 2.79 4.13 3.99
N GLN A 203 1.54 4.31 4.37
CA GLN A 203 0.67 3.20 4.75
C GLN A 203 0.49 2.17 3.62
N ASN A 204 0.49 2.60 2.36
CA ASN A 204 0.36 1.73 1.19
C ASN A 204 1.70 1.28 0.59
N SER A 205 2.84 1.75 1.12
CA SER A 205 4.17 1.30 0.65
C SER A 205 4.55 -0.07 1.20
N ASP A 206 4.00 -0.48 2.34
CA ASP A 206 4.27 -1.78 2.93
C ASP A 206 3.06 -2.26 3.74
N TYR A 207 2.71 -3.54 3.59
CA TYR A 207 1.61 -4.15 4.32
C TYR A 207 1.79 -4.06 5.85
N ARG A 208 3.04 -3.95 6.31
CA ARG A 208 3.40 -3.81 7.72
C ARG A 208 3.18 -2.39 8.25
N LEU A 209 2.99 -1.40 7.37
CA LEU A 209 2.64 -0.03 7.74
C LEU A 209 1.13 0.22 7.68
N ASN A 210 0.33 -0.82 7.38
CA ASN A 210 -1.12 -0.76 7.38
C ASN A 210 -1.70 -1.68 8.47
N PRO A 211 -2.03 -1.15 9.68
CA PRO A 211 -2.52 -1.96 10.80
C PRO A 211 -3.82 -2.71 10.48
N ARG A 212 -4.72 -2.11 9.69
CA ARG A 212 -5.99 -2.75 9.29
C ARG A 212 -5.72 -3.98 8.45
N LEU A 213 -4.79 -3.88 7.51
CA LEU A 213 -4.40 -4.98 6.64
C LEU A 213 -3.62 -6.04 7.44
N GLN A 214 -2.66 -5.66 8.29
CA GLN A 214 -1.95 -6.61 9.15
C GLN A 214 -2.91 -7.49 9.96
N LYS A 215 -3.95 -6.88 10.55
CA LYS A 215 -4.96 -7.56 11.36
C LYS A 215 -5.88 -8.43 10.51
N SER A 216 -6.60 -7.81 9.56
CA SER A 216 -7.68 -8.48 8.84
C SER A 216 -7.22 -9.47 7.78
N CYS A 217 -6.01 -9.28 7.24
CA CYS A 217 -5.46 -10.08 6.14
C CYS A 217 -4.32 -11.02 6.56
N ARG A 218 -4.06 -11.19 7.87
CA ARG A 218 -2.95 -12.03 8.37
C ARG A 218 -2.91 -13.43 7.76
N LEU A 219 -4.07 -14.10 7.74
CA LEU A 219 -4.20 -15.47 7.22
C LEU A 219 -4.02 -15.51 5.69
N ASP A 220 -4.59 -14.54 4.98
CA ASP A 220 -4.49 -14.44 3.53
C ASP A 220 -3.06 -14.15 3.08
N ILE A 221 -2.33 -13.27 3.78
CA ILE A 221 -0.92 -12.98 3.51
C ILE A 221 -0.08 -14.25 3.69
N ALA A 222 -0.27 -14.97 4.80
CA ALA A 222 0.45 -16.22 5.07
C ALA A 222 0.13 -17.31 4.03
N LYS A 223 -1.12 -17.37 3.54
CA LYS A 223 -1.56 -18.38 2.58
C LYS A 223 -1.13 -18.08 1.15
N PHE A 224 -1.29 -16.84 0.69
CA PHE A 224 -1.17 -16.50 -0.73
C PHE A 224 0.09 -15.69 -1.09
N CYS A 225 0.64 -14.95 -0.12
CA CYS A 225 1.74 -14.01 -0.36
C CYS A 225 3.02 -14.38 0.41
N SER A 226 3.10 -15.61 0.94
CA SER A 226 4.23 -16.08 1.76
C SER A 226 5.54 -16.09 1.00
N ASN A 227 5.54 -16.37 -0.31
CA ASN A 227 6.72 -16.29 -1.17
C ASN A 227 7.37 -14.90 -1.20
N ILE A 228 6.59 -13.84 -0.97
CA ILE A 228 7.07 -12.45 -0.92
C ILE A 228 7.63 -12.14 0.48
N VAL A 229 7.02 -12.70 1.53
CA VAL A 229 7.36 -12.42 2.94
C VAL A 229 8.51 -13.28 3.47
N LEU A 230 8.75 -14.45 2.89
CA LEU A 230 9.77 -15.41 3.34
C LEU A 230 11.18 -15.11 2.81
N ASP A 231 11.33 -14.08 1.96
CA ASP A 231 12.65 -13.64 1.52
C ASP A 231 13.44 -13.12 2.73
N LYS A 232 14.62 -13.70 3.01
CA LYS A 232 15.39 -13.40 4.22
C LYS A 232 15.90 -11.95 4.26
N ASP A 233 16.03 -11.30 3.10
CA ASP A 233 16.39 -9.89 3.01
C ASP A 233 15.20 -8.94 3.27
N SER A 234 13.96 -9.45 3.29
CA SER A 234 12.72 -8.67 3.42
C SER A 234 12.26 -8.36 4.85
N LYS A 235 12.87 -8.97 5.88
CA LYS A 235 12.42 -8.81 7.26
C LYS A 235 12.57 -7.35 7.74
N ASP A 236 13.60 -6.68 7.23
CA ASP A 236 13.96 -5.31 7.61
C ASP A 236 14.02 -4.31 6.43
N THR A 237 13.68 -4.75 5.21
CA THR A 237 13.56 -3.91 4.02
C THR A 237 12.10 -3.84 3.58
N GLU A 238 11.67 -2.72 3.01
CA GLU A 238 10.29 -2.54 2.52
C GLU A 238 9.98 -3.52 1.37
N LEU A 239 8.74 -3.99 1.33
CA LEU A 239 8.24 -4.84 0.26
C LEU A 239 7.64 -4.03 -0.90
N GLU A 240 7.76 -2.70 -0.88
CA GLU A 240 7.39 -1.78 -1.96
C GLU A 240 5.99 -2.02 -2.54
N GLY A 241 5.00 -2.31 -1.69
CA GLY A 241 3.62 -2.56 -2.07
C GLY A 241 3.34 -3.95 -2.66
N LYS A 242 4.35 -4.83 -2.81
CA LYS A 242 4.21 -6.15 -3.45
C LYS A 242 3.20 -7.06 -2.75
N VAL A 243 3.10 -6.99 -1.42
CA VAL A 243 2.12 -7.80 -0.66
C VAL A 243 0.69 -7.28 -0.86
N ILE A 244 0.51 -5.96 -0.86
CA ILE A 244 -0.80 -5.34 -1.18
C ILE A 244 -1.20 -5.72 -2.60
N GLN A 245 -0.23 -5.70 -3.53
CA GLN A 245 -0.44 -6.12 -4.90
C GLN A 245 -0.89 -7.59 -5.02
N CYS A 246 -0.22 -8.48 -4.29
CA CYS A 246 -0.62 -9.89 -4.20
C CYS A 246 -2.06 -10.03 -3.67
N LEU A 247 -2.42 -9.31 -2.61
CA LEU A 247 -3.77 -9.35 -2.02
C LEU A 247 -4.84 -8.85 -3.00
N LYS A 248 -4.57 -7.78 -3.76
CA LYS A 248 -5.47 -7.28 -4.81
C LYS A 248 -5.74 -8.34 -5.89
N VAL A 249 -4.70 -9.09 -6.31
CA VAL A 249 -4.88 -10.20 -7.26
C VAL A 249 -5.77 -11.28 -6.66
N GLN A 250 -5.60 -11.63 -5.38
CA GLN A 250 -6.45 -12.62 -4.72
C GLN A 250 -7.89 -12.14 -4.50
N PHE A 251 -8.10 -10.84 -4.32
CA PHE A 251 -9.42 -10.22 -4.27
C PHE A 251 -10.16 -10.43 -5.59
N VAL A 252 -9.52 -10.13 -6.73
CA VAL A 252 -10.11 -10.37 -8.07
C VAL A 252 -10.46 -11.85 -8.26
N ARG A 253 -9.63 -12.76 -7.75
CA ARG A 253 -9.84 -14.21 -7.81
C ARG A 253 -10.86 -14.75 -6.79
N ARG A 254 -11.46 -13.90 -5.95
CA ARG A 254 -12.41 -14.27 -4.88
C ARG A 254 -11.82 -15.26 -3.86
N GLN A 255 -10.52 -15.16 -3.58
CA GLN A 255 -9.81 -16.11 -2.70
C GLN A 255 -9.59 -15.61 -1.26
N LEU A 256 -9.85 -14.32 -1.01
CA LEU A 256 -9.65 -13.70 0.30
C LEU A 256 -10.69 -14.13 1.33
N THR A 257 -10.32 -14.05 2.61
CA THR A 257 -11.27 -14.22 3.72
C THR A 257 -12.28 -13.07 3.81
N LYS A 258 -13.45 -13.33 4.41
CA LYS A 258 -14.49 -12.32 4.68
C LYS A 258 -14.00 -11.14 5.53
N SER A 259 -12.94 -11.31 6.33
CA SER A 259 -12.34 -10.23 7.11
C SER A 259 -11.40 -9.36 6.28
N CYS A 260 -10.62 -9.97 5.39
CA CYS A 260 -9.63 -9.26 4.56
C CYS A 260 -10.27 -8.56 3.35
N GLU A 261 -11.26 -9.19 2.74
CA GLU A 261 -11.94 -8.72 1.53
C GLU A 261 -12.39 -7.24 1.61
N PRO A 262 -13.13 -6.77 2.64
CA PRO A 262 -13.55 -5.37 2.71
C PRO A 262 -12.37 -4.40 2.88
N VAL A 263 -11.25 -4.83 3.47
CA VAL A 263 -10.05 -4.00 3.62
C VAL A 263 -9.38 -3.79 2.26
N VAL A 264 -9.18 -4.87 1.48
CA VAL A 264 -8.57 -4.77 0.14
C VAL A 264 -9.48 -4.01 -0.82
N MET A 265 -10.80 -4.23 -0.76
CA MET A 265 -11.77 -3.45 -1.51
C MET A 265 -11.69 -1.95 -1.18
N GLY A 266 -11.55 -1.60 0.10
CA GLY A 266 -11.33 -0.22 0.54
C GLY A 266 -10.08 0.40 -0.09
N ILE A 267 -8.95 -0.33 -0.07
CA ILE A 267 -7.68 0.12 -0.68
C ILE A 267 -7.85 0.36 -2.19
N ILE A 268 -8.51 -0.56 -2.91
CA ILE A 268 -8.75 -0.40 -4.36
C ILE A 268 -9.56 0.88 -4.64
N ARG A 269 -10.61 1.15 -3.86
CA ARG A 269 -11.43 2.37 -4.01
C ARG A 269 -10.69 3.65 -3.60
N GLU A 270 -9.79 3.58 -2.63
CA GLU A 270 -8.95 4.71 -2.22
C GLU A 270 -7.94 5.07 -3.31
N VAL A 271 -7.26 4.06 -3.87
CA VAL A 271 -6.33 4.23 -5.00
C VAL A 271 -7.05 4.80 -6.22
N ALA A 272 -8.25 4.32 -6.54
CA ALA A 272 -9.06 4.81 -7.66
C ALA A 272 -9.45 6.30 -7.56
N ARG A 273 -9.33 6.89 -6.37
CA ARG A 273 -9.57 8.33 -6.12
C ARG A 273 -8.28 9.12 -6.01
N ASP A 274 -7.15 8.43 -5.88
CA ASP A 274 -5.84 9.04 -5.73
C ASP A 274 -4.75 8.02 -6.08
N TYR A 275 -4.26 8.13 -7.31
CA TYR A 275 -3.23 7.26 -7.85
C TYR A 275 -1.94 7.27 -7.01
N GLN A 276 -1.66 8.33 -6.24
CA GLN A 276 -0.44 8.41 -5.43
C GLN A 276 -0.42 7.36 -4.32
N LEU A 277 -1.60 6.87 -3.93
CA LEU A 277 -1.76 5.79 -2.96
C LEU A 277 -1.36 4.41 -3.54
N ASP A 278 -1.06 4.31 -4.84
CA ASP A 278 -0.40 3.16 -5.44
C ASP A 278 1.08 3.48 -5.72
N PRO A 279 1.99 3.18 -4.78
CA PRO A 279 3.41 3.53 -4.92
C PRO A 279 4.11 2.76 -6.04
N VAL A 280 3.57 1.61 -6.48
CA VAL A 280 4.13 0.84 -7.60
C VAL A 280 3.81 1.56 -8.91
N LEU A 281 2.54 1.96 -9.09
CA LEU A 281 2.09 2.75 -10.24
C LEU A 281 2.81 4.10 -10.30
N ALA A 282 2.85 4.84 -9.18
CA ALA A 282 3.47 6.17 -9.12
C ALA A 282 4.96 6.13 -9.50
N ARG A 283 5.68 5.08 -9.11
CA ARG A 283 7.09 4.86 -9.49
C ARG A 283 7.22 4.49 -10.96
N ALA A 284 6.47 3.49 -11.41
CA ALA A 284 6.54 2.96 -12.77
C ALA A 284 6.17 4.02 -13.82
N CYS A 285 5.16 4.85 -13.52
CA CYS A 285 4.64 5.89 -14.41
C CYS A 285 5.16 7.30 -14.09
N SER A 286 6.26 7.41 -13.35
CA SER A 286 6.82 8.71 -12.92
C SER A 286 7.07 9.68 -14.08
N SER A 287 7.53 9.19 -15.23
CA SER A 287 7.70 10.01 -16.45
C SER A 287 6.39 10.57 -16.97
N GLU A 288 5.38 9.73 -17.14
CA GLU A 288 4.06 10.08 -17.66
C GLU A 288 3.30 11.02 -16.74
N ILE A 289 3.43 10.81 -15.42
CA ILE A 289 2.88 11.65 -14.35
C ILE A 289 3.48 13.06 -14.41
N GLN A 290 4.80 13.18 -14.56
CA GLN A 290 5.47 14.48 -14.66
C GLN A 290 5.24 15.17 -16.00
N ASN A 291 5.07 14.41 -17.08
CA ASN A 291 4.74 14.89 -18.42
C ASN A 291 4.26 13.71 -19.28
N PRO A 292 3.03 13.71 -19.86
CA PRO A 292 2.16 14.87 -20.07
C PRO A 292 0.95 14.98 -19.13
N CYS A 293 0.78 14.10 -18.14
CA CYS A 293 -0.41 14.12 -17.29
C CYS A 293 -0.39 15.21 -16.19
N LYS A 294 0.70 15.95 -16.03
CA LYS A 294 0.94 16.85 -14.88
C LYS A 294 -0.18 17.84 -14.61
N ASP A 295 -0.77 18.41 -15.66
CA ASP A 295 -1.78 19.47 -15.57
C ASP A 295 -3.22 18.93 -15.66
N GLU A 296 -3.39 17.61 -15.78
CA GLU A 296 -4.71 16.97 -15.85
C GLU A 296 -5.37 16.90 -14.48
N HIS A 297 -6.69 17.13 -14.44
CA HIS A 297 -7.46 17.09 -13.19
C HIS A 297 -7.54 15.67 -12.61
N ASP A 298 -7.65 14.67 -13.49
CA ASP A 298 -7.68 13.25 -13.13
C ASP A 298 -6.51 12.54 -13.80
N MET A 299 -5.46 12.33 -13.02
CA MET A 299 -4.24 11.70 -13.51
C MET A 299 -4.44 10.23 -13.85
N GLU A 300 -5.33 9.52 -13.16
CA GLU A 300 -5.66 8.13 -13.49
C GLU A 300 -6.36 8.07 -14.85
N GLU A 301 -7.31 8.97 -15.12
CA GLU A 301 -7.99 9.04 -16.41
C GLU A 301 -7.01 9.42 -17.53
N CYS A 302 -6.07 10.34 -17.28
CA CYS A 302 -5.00 10.65 -18.24
C CYS A 302 -4.15 9.40 -18.57
N LEU A 303 -3.72 8.64 -17.56
CA LEU A 303 -2.95 7.42 -17.77
C LEU A 303 -3.75 6.38 -18.56
N LYS A 304 -5.04 6.19 -18.23
CA LYS A 304 -5.96 5.29 -18.96
C LYS A 304 -6.13 5.71 -20.42
N ALA A 305 -6.33 6.99 -20.70
CA ALA A 305 -6.48 7.52 -22.06
C ALA A 305 -5.20 7.30 -22.89
N ARG A 306 -4.03 7.63 -22.32
CA ARG A 306 -2.73 7.38 -22.99
C ARG A 306 -2.47 5.90 -23.20
N PHE A 307 -2.88 5.05 -22.26
CA PHE A 307 -2.81 3.61 -22.42
C PHE A 307 -3.64 3.15 -23.61
N GLN A 308 -4.91 3.56 -23.70
CA GLN A 308 -5.81 3.24 -24.81
C GLN A 308 -5.27 3.72 -26.17
N ASN A 309 -4.71 4.94 -26.21
CA ASN A 309 -4.10 5.51 -27.41
C ASN A 309 -2.71 4.94 -27.75
N ARG A 310 -2.17 4.04 -26.93
CA ARG A 310 -0.84 3.42 -27.09
C ARG A 310 0.33 4.40 -26.98
N ASP A 311 0.14 5.49 -26.24
CA ASP A 311 1.11 6.57 -26.06
C ASP A 311 2.07 6.36 -24.87
N ILE A 312 1.86 5.32 -24.07
CA ILE A 312 2.75 4.95 -22.96
C ILE A 312 3.92 4.12 -23.51
N LYS A 313 5.13 4.70 -23.46
CA LYS A 313 6.36 4.08 -23.98
C LYS A 313 7.04 3.20 -22.93
N ASN A 314 6.95 3.57 -21.66
CA ASN A 314 7.58 2.81 -20.59
C ASN A 314 6.83 1.47 -20.40
N PRO A 315 7.48 0.32 -20.62
CA PRO A 315 6.82 -0.98 -20.54
C PRO A 315 6.34 -1.32 -19.12
N GLU A 316 7.06 -0.87 -18.08
CA GLU A 316 6.66 -1.06 -16.69
C GLU A 316 5.42 -0.21 -16.38
N CYS A 317 5.41 1.08 -16.75
CA CYS A 317 4.21 1.91 -16.61
C CYS A 317 3.02 1.30 -17.35
N LYS A 318 3.23 0.87 -18.60
CA LYS A 318 2.19 0.26 -19.43
C LYS A 318 1.58 -0.97 -18.77
N LYS A 319 2.41 -1.83 -18.16
CA LYS A 319 1.97 -3.01 -17.42
C LYS A 319 1.21 -2.64 -16.15
N GLU A 320 1.67 -1.64 -15.40
CA GLU A 320 1.01 -1.19 -14.18
C GLU A 320 -0.33 -0.50 -14.45
N VAL A 321 -0.47 0.26 -15.55
CA VAL A 321 -1.78 0.81 -15.97
C VAL A 321 -2.73 -0.31 -16.38
N ALA A 322 -2.26 -1.32 -17.12
CA ALA A 322 -3.08 -2.49 -17.45
C ALA A 322 -3.56 -3.24 -16.20
N ARG A 323 -2.68 -3.38 -15.19
CA ARG A 323 -3.01 -3.96 -13.89
C ARG A 323 -4.06 -3.15 -13.14
N LEU A 324 -3.91 -1.82 -13.09
CA LEU A 324 -4.88 -0.91 -12.48
C LEU A 324 -6.27 -1.07 -13.12
N ILE A 325 -6.32 -1.13 -14.46
CA ILE A 325 -7.55 -1.37 -15.22
C ILE A 325 -8.18 -2.72 -14.85
N HIS A 326 -7.39 -3.79 -14.72
CA HIS A 326 -7.91 -5.11 -14.30
C HIS A 326 -8.45 -5.11 -12.87
N GLU A 327 -7.78 -4.42 -11.94
CA GLU A 327 -8.24 -4.28 -10.56
C GLU A 327 -9.57 -3.52 -10.49
N GLY A 328 -9.73 -2.47 -11.30
CA GLY A 328 -10.96 -1.70 -11.41
C GLY A 328 -12.18 -2.54 -11.83
N LYS A 329 -11.98 -3.65 -12.54
CA LYS A 329 -13.08 -4.57 -12.91
C LYS A 329 -13.73 -5.24 -11.68
N ALA A 330 -13.00 -5.33 -10.57
CA ALA A 330 -13.50 -5.98 -9.37
C ALA A 330 -14.58 -5.15 -8.65
N ASP A 331 -14.69 -3.86 -8.92
CA ASP A 331 -15.77 -3.03 -8.36
C ASP A 331 -15.99 -1.80 -9.23
N VAL A 332 -17.22 -1.57 -9.69
CA VAL A 332 -17.56 -0.37 -10.47
C VAL A 332 -17.22 0.91 -9.69
N GLN A 333 -17.23 0.89 -8.36
CA GLN A 333 -16.85 2.03 -7.53
C GLN A 333 -15.35 2.37 -7.58
N ALA A 334 -14.53 1.47 -8.12
CA ALA A 334 -13.13 1.72 -8.44
C ALA A 334 -12.95 2.45 -9.79
N ASP A 335 -14.05 2.84 -10.45
CA ASP A 335 -14.07 3.83 -11.53
C ASP A 335 -15.12 4.89 -11.19
N PRO A 336 -14.75 5.97 -10.47
CA PRO A 336 -15.69 6.99 -10.02
C PRO A 336 -16.45 7.66 -11.17
N ILE A 337 -15.83 7.80 -12.34
CA ILE A 337 -16.44 8.41 -13.54
C ILE A 337 -17.51 7.47 -14.09
N LEU A 338 -17.19 6.18 -14.28
CA LEU A 338 -18.15 5.17 -14.74
C LEU A 338 -19.29 4.97 -13.75
N HIS A 339 -18.98 4.87 -12.45
CA HIS A 339 -19.99 4.71 -11.41
C HIS A 339 -20.97 5.90 -11.39
N LYS A 340 -20.47 7.13 -11.57
CA LYS A 340 -21.31 8.33 -11.63
C LYS A 340 -22.21 8.31 -12.88
N ALA A 341 -21.66 8.03 -14.05
CA ALA A 341 -22.41 7.95 -15.30
C ALA A 341 -23.52 6.88 -15.26
N CYS A 342 -23.23 5.72 -14.66
CA CYS A 342 -24.15 4.59 -14.58
C CYS A 342 -25.04 4.57 -13.33
N LEU A 343 -25.01 5.62 -12.48
CA LEU A 343 -25.66 5.58 -11.16
C LEU A 343 -27.17 5.29 -11.25
N THR A 344 -27.86 5.87 -12.23
CA THR A 344 -29.30 5.67 -12.45
C THR A 344 -29.59 4.25 -12.92
N ASP A 345 -28.81 3.75 -13.87
CA ASP A 345 -28.94 2.38 -14.41
C ASP A 345 -28.67 1.32 -13.35
N ILE A 346 -27.65 1.54 -12.51
CA ILE A 346 -27.33 0.66 -11.37
C ILE A 346 -28.52 0.58 -10.41
N LYS A 347 -29.13 1.71 -10.07
CA LYS A 347 -30.30 1.75 -9.18
C LYS A 347 -31.54 1.10 -9.79
N HIS A 348 -31.70 1.15 -11.11
CA HIS A 348 -32.86 0.59 -11.76
C HIS A 348 -32.71 -0.92 -11.98
N TYR A 349 -31.62 -1.33 -12.62
CA TYR A 349 -31.42 -2.69 -13.10
C TYR A 349 -30.61 -3.58 -12.15
N CYS A 350 -29.74 -3.00 -11.30
CA CYS A 350 -28.78 -3.75 -10.48
C CYS A 350 -28.98 -3.58 -8.96
N HIS A 351 -30.17 -3.15 -8.51
CA HIS A 351 -30.46 -2.75 -7.12
C HIS A 351 -30.30 -3.84 -6.03
N GLY A 352 -30.24 -5.12 -6.41
CA GLY A 352 -30.09 -6.25 -5.47
C GLY A 352 -28.67 -6.81 -5.36
N LEU A 353 -27.70 -6.25 -6.09
CA LEU A 353 -26.34 -6.79 -6.13
C LEU A 353 -25.42 -6.10 -5.13
N SER A 354 -24.60 -6.90 -4.43
CA SER A 354 -23.55 -6.37 -3.58
C SER A 354 -22.42 -5.76 -4.41
N ALA A 355 -21.88 -4.62 -3.94
CA ALA A 355 -20.66 -4.04 -4.50
C ALA A 355 -19.46 -4.96 -4.28
N GLY A 356 -18.44 -4.83 -5.14
CA GLY A 356 -17.30 -5.74 -5.18
C GLY A 356 -17.51 -6.96 -6.08
N HIS A 357 -16.44 -7.75 -6.23
CA HIS A 357 -16.38 -8.96 -7.07
C HIS A 357 -16.84 -8.82 -8.53
N GLY A 358 -16.95 -7.59 -9.04
CA GLY A 358 -17.44 -7.28 -10.37
C GLY A 358 -18.93 -7.49 -10.57
N ASN A 359 -19.74 -7.71 -9.52
CA ASN A 359 -21.16 -8.05 -9.67
C ASN A 359 -21.95 -6.95 -10.40
N ILE A 360 -21.79 -5.69 -9.98
CA ILE A 360 -22.47 -4.55 -10.60
C ILE A 360 -21.94 -4.33 -12.03
N LEU A 361 -20.63 -4.43 -12.24
CA LEU A 361 -20.04 -4.30 -13.58
C LEU A 361 -20.57 -5.40 -14.52
N SER A 362 -20.67 -6.64 -14.06
CA SER A 362 -21.23 -7.76 -14.83
C SER A 362 -22.70 -7.54 -15.19
N CYS A 363 -23.50 -6.97 -14.27
CA CYS A 363 -24.88 -6.58 -14.54
C CYS A 363 -24.96 -5.52 -15.65
N LEU A 364 -24.13 -4.47 -15.56
CA LEU A 364 -24.08 -3.41 -16.57
C LEU A 364 -23.61 -3.94 -17.94
N LEU A 365 -22.61 -4.82 -17.98
CA LEU A 365 -22.13 -5.45 -19.22
C LEU A 365 -23.22 -6.34 -19.85
N THR A 366 -23.96 -7.09 -19.05
CA THR A 366 -25.11 -7.87 -19.53
C THR A 366 -26.21 -6.95 -20.08
N GLY A 367 -26.45 -5.81 -19.43
CA GLY A 367 -27.37 -4.79 -19.90
C GLY A 367 -26.93 -4.11 -21.20
N LEU A 368 -25.61 -3.98 -21.42
CA LEU A 368 -25.05 -3.40 -22.64
C LEU A 368 -25.33 -4.28 -23.87
N GLU A 369 -25.28 -5.60 -23.69
CA GLU A 369 -25.52 -6.63 -24.71
C GLU A 369 -27.02 -6.99 -24.88
N SER A 370 -27.89 -6.55 -23.97
CA SER A 370 -29.31 -6.91 -23.97
C SER A 370 -30.15 -5.97 -24.83
N ASP A 371 -31.07 -6.54 -25.61
CA ASP A 371 -32.10 -5.79 -26.36
C ASP A 371 -33.22 -5.25 -25.46
N THR A 372 -33.37 -5.80 -24.24
CA THR A 372 -34.46 -5.45 -23.31
C THR A 372 -34.07 -4.39 -22.29
N VAL A 373 -32.77 -4.21 -22.05
CA VAL A 373 -32.24 -3.25 -21.07
C VAL A 373 -31.74 -2.03 -21.81
N VAL A 374 -32.40 -0.90 -21.60
CA VAL A 374 -31.98 0.38 -22.15
C VAL A 374 -31.21 1.14 -21.09
N LEU A 375 -29.88 1.03 -21.15
CA LEU A 375 -28.97 1.87 -20.38
C LEU A 375 -29.04 3.32 -20.86
N THR A 376 -28.81 4.28 -19.96
CA THR A 376 -28.64 5.69 -20.33
C THR A 376 -27.49 5.87 -21.34
N ASP A 377 -27.60 6.87 -22.22
CA ASP A 377 -26.61 7.12 -23.27
C ASP A 377 -25.20 7.39 -22.70
N GLU A 378 -25.13 8.11 -21.57
CA GLU A 378 -23.87 8.40 -20.87
C GLU A 378 -23.22 7.12 -20.34
N CYS A 379 -23.98 6.27 -19.64
CA CYS A 379 -23.51 4.99 -19.14
C CYS A 379 -23.10 4.06 -20.29
N ARG A 380 -23.94 3.92 -21.32
CA ARG A 380 -23.69 3.08 -22.49
C ARG A 380 -22.39 3.48 -23.19
N THR A 381 -22.24 4.76 -23.49
CA THR A 381 -21.06 5.28 -24.21
C THR A 381 -19.77 5.06 -23.42
N LEU A 382 -19.79 5.38 -22.12
CA LEU A 382 -18.60 5.25 -21.28
C LEU A 382 -18.28 3.78 -21.01
N LEU A 383 -19.28 2.94 -20.75
CA LEU A 383 -19.11 1.51 -20.54
C LEU A 383 -18.50 0.83 -21.77
N SER A 384 -18.98 1.14 -22.98
CA SER A 384 -18.38 0.64 -24.23
C SER A 384 -16.90 1.02 -24.35
N LYS A 385 -16.54 2.27 -24.06
CA LYS A 385 -15.12 2.70 -24.04
C LYS A 385 -14.29 1.90 -23.02
N ARG A 386 -14.87 1.57 -21.85
CA ARG A 386 -14.18 0.75 -20.85
C ARG A 386 -14.01 -0.70 -21.29
N VAL A 387 -14.97 -1.27 -22.02
CA VAL A 387 -14.85 -2.64 -22.57
C VAL A 387 -13.63 -2.76 -23.49
N GLU A 388 -13.48 -1.84 -24.45
CA GLU A 388 -12.30 -1.81 -25.34
C GLU A 388 -10.98 -1.71 -24.54
N MET A 389 -10.97 -0.90 -23.50
CA MET A 389 -9.83 -0.73 -22.61
C MET A 389 -9.50 -2.02 -21.82
N PHE A 390 -10.52 -2.74 -21.36
CA PHE A 390 -10.36 -4.03 -20.66
C PHE A 390 -9.75 -5.10 -21.55
N GLU A 391 -10.18 -5.18 -22.82
CA GLU A 391 -9.64 -6.13 -23.79
C GLU A 391 -8.16 -5.87 -24.06
N TYR A 392 -7.79 -4.59 -24.26
CA TYR A 392 -6.39 -4.24 -24.48
C TYR A 392 -5.54 -4.48 -23.23
N ALA A 393 -6.05 -4.17 -22.04
CA ALA A 393 -5.38 -4.47 -20.78
C ALA A 393 -5.13 -5.98 -20.61
N ALA A 394 -6.07 -6.84 -21.01
CA ALA A 394 -5.90 -8.30 -20.96
C ALA A 394 -4.76 -8.79 -21.87
N GLN A 395 -4.54 -8.14 -23.02
CA GLN A 395 -3.45 -8.46 -23.94
C GLN A 395 -2.08 -8.01 -23.40
N VAL A 396 -2.02 -6.84 -22.74
CA VAL A 396 -0.76 -6.27 -22.22
C VAL A 396 -0.30 -6.99 -20.95
N ALA A 397 -1.23 -7.26 -20.03
CA ALA A 397 -0.96 -7.90 -18.76
C ALA A 397 -1.98 -9.02 -18.53
N PRO A 398 -1.75 -10.22 -19.10
CA PRO A 398 -2.63 -11.36 -18.86
C PRO A 398 -2.60 -11.73 -17.37
N VAL A 399 -3.79 -11.76 -16.76
CA VAL A 399 -3.99 -12.04 -15.32
C VAL A 399 -3.77 -13.54 -14.98
N GLU A 400 -3.60 -14.37 -16.00
CA GLU A 400 -3.56 -15.82 -15.90
C GLU A 400 -2.13 -16.33 -16.07
N SER A 401 -1.62 -17.00 -15.03
CA SER A 401 -0.49 -17.89 -15.23
C SER A 401 -0.98 -19.06 -16.09
N ILE A 402 -0.14 -19.60 -16.98
CA ILE A 402 -0.49 -20.78 -17.79
C ILE A 402 -1.02 -21.94 -16.91
N ARG A 403 -0.58 -22.02 -15.65
CA ARG A 403 -1.08 -22.98 -14.67
C ARG A 403 -2.55 -22.74 -14.29
N ASP A 404 -2.96 -21.48 -14.13
CA ASP A 404 -4.36 -21.13 -13.84
C ASP A 404 -5.28 -21.45 -15.03
N VAL A 405 -4.81 -21.23 -16.26
CA VAL A 405 -5.52 -21.62 -17.49
C VAL A 405 -5.70 -23.14 -17.55
N VAL A 406 -4.62 -23.89 -17.29
CA VAL A 406 -4.67 -25.36 -17.25
C VAL A 406 -5.59 -25.86 -16.14
N GLN A 407 -5.59 -25.21 -14.97
CA GLN A 407 -6.46 -25.56 -13.84
C GLN A 407 -7.94 -25.27 -14.16
N GLN A 408 -8.24 -24.14 -14.81
CA GLN A 408 -9.60 -23.79 -15.24
C GLN A 408 -10.11 -24.74 -16.33
N ILE A 409 -9.29 -25.07 -17.33
CA ILE A 409 -9.63 -26.08 -18.34
C ILE A 409 -9.85 -27.45 -17.67
N ALA A 410 -9.03 -27.80 -16.68
CA ALA A 410 -9.16 -29.06 -15.93
C ALA A 410 -10.40 -29.12 -15.02
N ASN A 411 -10.95 -27.97 -14.63
CA ASN A 411 -12.15 -27.86 -13.79
C ASN A 411 -13.42 -27.53 -14.61
N SER A 412 -13.29 -27.26 -15.91
CA SER A 412 -14.43 -26.97 -16.80
C SER A 412 -15.24 -28.22 -17.10
N PRO A 413 -16.59 -28.14 -17.17
CA PRO A 413 -17.43 -29.24 -17.64
C PRO A 413 -17.11 -29.67 -19.08
N SER A 414 -16.46 -28.81 -19.87
CA SER A 414 -16.00 -29.11 -21.23
C SER A 414 -14.52 -29.53 -21.32
N ARG A 415 -13.88 -29.91 -20.21
CA ARG A 415 -12.46 -30.35 -20.18
C ARG A 415 -12.10 -31.37 -21.27
N ASN A 416 -13.00 -32.34 -21.51
CA ASN A 416 -12.76 -33.40 -22.50
C ASN A 416 -12.68 -32.83 -23.93
N TYR A 417 -13.45 -31.78 -24.24
CA TYR A 417 -13.39 -31.12 -25.53
C TYR A 417 -12.02 -30.45 -25.74
N PHE A 418 -11.54 -29.70 -24.75
CA PHE A 418 -10.23 -29.06 -24.82
C PHE A 418 -9.08 -30.06 -24.92
N LEU A 419 -9.16 -31.20 -24.22
CA LEU A 419 -8.17 -32.28 -24.34
C LEU A 419 -8.15 -32.90 -25.73
N VAL A 420 -9.31 -33.15 -26.33
CA VAL A 420 -9.42 -33.70 -27.69
C VAL A 420 -8.84 -32.73 -28.72
N VAL A 421 -9.14 -31.43 -28.60
CA VAL A 421 -8.59 -30.39 -29.49
C VAL A 421 -7.06 -30.30 -29.34
N ALA A 422 -6.54 -30.31 -28.12
CA ALA A 422 -5.10 -30.25 -27.87
C ALA A 422 -4.37 -31.51 -28.39
N MET A 423 -4.92 -32.69 -28.15
CA MET A 423 -4.39 -33.96 -28.69
C MET A 423 -4.46 -34.00 -30.22
N GLY A 424 -5.54 -33.47 -30.81
CA GLY A 424 -5.69 -33.33 -32.26
C GLY A 424 -4.64 -32.40 -32.86
N ALA A 425 -4.41 -31.24 -32.25
CA ALA A 425 -3.38 -30.30 -32.69
C ALA A 425 -1.96 -30.91 -32.60
N LEU A 426 -1.64 -31.61 -31.50
CA LEU A 426 -0.38 -32.34 -31.37
C LEU A 426 -0.25 -33.48 -32.38
N GLY A 427 -1.34 -34.20 -32.66
CA GLY A 427 -1.39 -35.23 -33.69
C GLY A 427 -1.13 -34.67 -35.09
N VAL A 428 -1.72 -33.51 -35.43
CA VAL A 428 -1.48 -32.82 -36.71
C VAL A 428 -0.04 -32.33 -36.81
N ILE A 429 0.53 -31.78 -35.73
CA ILE A 429 1.94 -31.37 -35.70
C ILE A 429 2.87 -32.58 -35.83
N PHE A 430 2.57 -33.69 -35.16
CA PHE A 430 3.37 -34.90 -35.22
C PHE A 430 3.30 -35.58 -36.59
N LEU A 431 2.11 -35.68 -37.18
CA LEU A 431 1.92 -36.17 -38.55
C LEU A 431 2.59 -35.23 -39.55
N GLY A 432 2.39 -33.91 -39.41
CA GLY A 432 3.08 -32.90 -40.22
C GLY A 432 4.60 -33.00 -40.11
N GLY A 433 5.14 -33.23 -38.91
CA GLY A 433 6.56 -33.46 -38.67
C GLY A 433 7.08 -34.78 -39.26
N LEU A 434 6.28 -35.85 -39.26
CA LEU A 434 6.60 -37.12 -39.91
C LEU A 434 6.61 -37.01 -41.44
N PHE A 435 5.68 -36.26 -42.01
CA PHE A 435 5.61 -36.03 -43.46
C PHE A 435 6.69 -35.04 -43.92
N CYS A 436 6.93 -33.95 -43.19
CA CYS A 436 7.99 -32.98 -43.51
C CYS A 436 9.41 -33.49 -43.20
N GLY A 437 9.58 -34.34 -42.18
CA GLY A 437 10.86 -34.98 -41.85
C GLY A 437 11.31 -36.04 -42.87
N ARG A 438 10.38 -36.57 -43.68
CA ARG A 438 10.70 -37.44 -44.83
C ARG A 438 11.07 -36.66 -46.09
N VAL A 439 10.70 -35.38 -46.21
CA VAL A 439 11.03 -34.54 -47.37
C VAL A 439 12.45 -33.98 -47.30
N THR A 440 13.04 -33.85 -46.11
CA THR A 440 14.40 -33.28 -45.93
C THR A 440 15.55 -34.29 -45.80
N LYS A 441 15.31 -35.60 -45.93
CA LYS A 441 16.38 -36.60 -46.10
C LYS A 441 16.47 -37.12 -47.55
N ARG A 442 16.78 -36.23 -48.48
CA ARG A 442 17.49 -36.59 -49.73
C ARG A 442 18.82 -35.86 -49.75
N VAL A 443 19.82 -36.44 -49.08
CA VAL A 443 21.22 -36.07 -49.34
C VAL A 443 21.56 -36.62 -50.73
N PRO A 444 22.00 -35.80 -51.68
CA PRO A 444 22.38 -36.27 -53.01
C PRO A 444 23.59 -37.22 -52.92
N ILE A 445 23.54 -38.30 -53.70
CA ILE A 445 24.56 -39.36 -53.80
C ILE A 445 25.95 -38.84 -54.25
N SER A 446 26.07 -37.57 -54.64
CA SER A 446 27.35 -36.95 -55.04
C SER A 446 28.31 -36.64 -53.89
N MET A 447 27.94 -36.85 -52.62
CA MET A 447 28.83 -36.66 -51.46
C MET A 447 29.32 -37.97 -50.81
N LYS A 448 29.19 -39.12 -51.47
CA LYS A 448 29.69 -40.41 -50.94
C LYS A 448 30.91 -41.00 -51.66
N ASN A 449 31.54 -40.26 -52.57
CA ASN A 449 32.86 -40.59 -53.11
C ASN A 449 33.60 -39.31 -53.50
N ARG A 450 34.25 -38.67 -52.53
CA ARG A 450 35.57 -38.06 -52.70
C ARG A 450 36.26 -37.93 -51.36
#